data_AF-A0A7W1QCM0-F1
#
_entry.id   AF-A0A7W1QCM0-F1
#
_cell.length_a   1.000
_cell.length_b   1.000
_cell.length_c   1.000
_cell.angle_alpha   90.00
_cell.angle_beta   90.00
_cell.angle_gamma   90.00
#
_symmetry.space_group_name_H-M   'P 1'
#
loop_
_entity.id
_entity.type
_entity.pdbx_description
1 polymer ?
#
loop_
_entity_poly.entity_id
_entity_poly.type
_entity_poly.pdbx_seq_one_letter_code
_entity_poly.pdbx_strand_id
1 'polypeptide(L)'
;ITASLVKAVSATTHDGTSFDTSAEGSTFVGLSVLGVPIPNPVALNTEILLPGVGRVVLNEQIETIKARSASLVVNMIHVYVTDPGIPGLPVGTEVIVSHAKSGLRTGLAGFLNAMAYGTRASLAGVITSGPSALVHIGCLGGNATNNVVSVNFPPLFTVGEVVTTATGSVNENSATVQATSTVQMANLLDGLITAEAVMAVANGFSDGTTKSFDSDGSSFLNLVVDGEPLANVDPNTVINLVGIGTLYLYRVIETPRSIEVRMIELDVTEPGIPGIPAGTNIRIAVAKVGIN
;
A
#
# COMPACT_ATOMS: atom_id res chain seq x y z
N ILE A 1 -2.29 -33.43 -5.78
CA ILE A 1 -0.98 -32.85 -6.14
C ILE A 1 -0.28 -32.52 -4.83
N THR A 2 0.97 -32.94 -4.65
CA THR A 2 1.73 -32.70 -3.41
C THR A 2 3.14 -32.22 -3.75
N ALA A 3 3.69 -31.33 -2.93
CA ALA A 3 5.08 -30.89 -2.99
C ALA A 3 5.51 -30.43 -1.58
N SER A 4 6.78 -30.57 -1.24
CA SER A 4 7.34 -30.03 0.02
C SER A 4 7.79 -28.57 -0.13
N LEU A 5 8.08 -28.12 -1.35
CA LEU A 5 8.34 -26.72 -1.69
C LEU A 5 7.72 -26.40 -3.05
N VAL A 6 7.06 -25.25 -3.13
CA VAL A 6 6.59 -24.66 -4.40
C VAL A 6 6.97 -23.18 -4.40
N LYS A 7 7.93 -22.80 -5.24
CA LYS A 7 8.42 -21.43 -5.33
C LYS A 7 8.23 -20.89 -6.74
N ALA A 8 7.50 -19.79 -6.85
CA ALA A 8 7.41 -18.97 -8.05
C ALA A 8 8.35 -17.77 -7.94
N VAL A 9 9.06 -17.46 -9.03
CA VAL A 9 9.84 -16.23 -9.21
C VAL A 9 9.48 -15.65 -10.56
N SER A 10 9.30 -14.33 -10.60
CA SER A 10 9.10 -13.59 -11.83
C SER A 10 9.93 -12.32 -11.77
N ALA A 11 10.78 -12.12 -12.77
CA ALA A 11 11.57 -10.92 -12.95
C ALA A 11 11.30 -10.33 -14.35
N THR A 12 11.25 -9.00 -14.42
CA THR A 12 11.18 -8.26 -15.68
C THR A 12 12.18 -7.12 -15.59
N THR A 13 13.09 -7.04 -16.56
CA THR A 13 14.16 -6.03 -16.62
C THR A 13 14.08 -5.27 -17.94
N HIS A 14 14.66 -4.06 -17.94
CA HIS A 14 14.84 -3.27 -19.16
C HIS A 14 16.24 -2.63 -19.10
N ASP A 15 17.05 -2.88 -20.10
CA ASP A 15 18.47 -2.44 -20.14
C ASP A 15 18.67 -1.06 -20.81
N GLY A 16 17.58 -0.42 -21.20
CA GLY A 16 17.58 0.83 -21.98
C GLY A 16 17.15 0.63 -23.42
N THR A 17 17.23 -0.61 -23.94
CA THR A 17 16.91 -0.95 -25.33
C THR A 17 15.93 -2.11 -25.48
N SER A 18 16.07 -3.15 -24.66
CA SER A 18 15.23 -4.34 -24.70
C SER A 18 14.66 -4.66 -23.32
N PHE A 19 13.53 -5.37 -23.35
CA PHE A 19 12.98 -6.01 -22.17
C PHE A 19 13.41 -7.48 -22.13
N ASP A 20 13.73 -7.94 -20.93
CA ASP A 20 13.92 -9.35 -20.64
C ASP A 20 12.97 -9.78 -19.52
N THR A 21 12.54 -11.03 -19.54
CA THR A 21 11.86 -11.66 -18.41
C THR A 21 12.57 -12.94 -17.98
N SER A 22 12.47 -13.27 -16.69
CA SER A 22 13.11 -14.45 -16.14
C SER A 22 12.26 -15.05 -15.03
N ALA A 23 12.04 -16.36 -15.12
CA ALA A 23 11.48 -17.18 -14.05
C ALA A 23 12.56 -17.85 -13.19
N GLU A 24 13.83 -17.45 -13.33
CA GLU A 24 14.97 -18.07 -12.65
C GLU A 24 14.76 -18.11 -11.12
N GLY A 25 15.02 -19.27 -10.53
CA GLY A 25 14.76 -19.53 -9.12
C GLY A 25 13.36 -20.07 -8.81
N SER A 26 12.48 -20.18 -9.81
CA SER A 26 11.25 -20.97 -9.70
C SER A 26 11.58 -22.45 -9.61
N THR A 27 10.98 -23.16 -8.65
CA THR A 27 11.33 -24.57 -8.40
C THR A 27 10.27 -25.34 -7.62
N PHE A 28 10.33 -26.66 -7.74
CA PHE A 28 9.60 -27.62 -6.92
C PHE A 28 10.56 -28.49 -6.13
N VAL A 29 10.16 -28.88 -4.91
CA VAL A 29 10.79 -30.00 -4.19
C VAL A 29 9.73 -31.04 -3.87
N GLY A 30 10.03 -32.31 -4.16
CA GLY A 30 9.15 -33.44 -3.86
C GLY A 30 7.80 -33.40 -4.57
N LEU A 31 7.74 -32.84 -5.79
CA LEU A 31 6.49 -32.75 -6.55
C LEU A 31 6.00 -34.13 -6.98
N SER A 32 4.72 -34.41 -6.73
CA SER A 32 4.01 -35.59 -7.21
C SER A 32 2.59 -35.22 -7.66
N VAL A 33 2.19 -35.79 -8.79
CA VAL A 33 0.86 -35.64 -9.39
C VAL A 33 0.24 -37.03 -9.51
N LEU A 34 -0.96 -37.21 -8.96
CA LEU A 34 -1.64 -38.51 -8.89
C LEU A 34 -0.78 -39.64 -8.27
N GLY A 35 0.09 -39.29 -7.31
CA GLY A 35 0.99 -40.23 -6.66
C GLY A 35 2.27 -40.53 -7.45
N VAL A 36 2.39 -40.04 -8.69
CA VAL A 36 3.59 -40.19 -9.53
C VAL A 36 4.54 -39.01 -9.30
N PRO A 37 5.79 -39.25 -8.86
CA PRO A 37 6.79 -38.20 -8.74
C PRO A 37 7.09 -37.55 -10.09
N ILE A 38 7.15 -36.22 -10.13
CA ILE A 38 7.53 -35.46 -11.33
C ILE A 38 9.01 -35.08 -11.21
N PRO A 39 9.86 -35.40 -12.21
CA PRO A 39 11.27 -35.02 -12.19
C PRO A 39 11.49 -33.50 -12.13
N ASN A 40 12.56 -33.08 -11.43
CA ASN A 40 13.01 -31.69 -11.37
C ASN A 40 14.30 -31.55 -12.21
N PRO A 41 14.44 -30.52 -13.07
CA PRO A 41 13.50 -29.40 -13.28
C PRO A 41 12.24 -29.80 -14.06
N VAL A 42 11.10 -29.23 -13.66
CA VAL A 42 9.85 -29.35 -14.41
C VAL A 42 9.92 -28.35 -15.58
N ALA A 43 9.73 -28.84 -16.80
CA ALA A 43 9.71 -27.98 -17.99
C ALA A 43 8.59 -26.93 -17.90
N LEU A 44 8.80 -25.77 -18.53
CA LEU A 44 7.78 -24.72 -18.59
C LEU A 44 6.48 -25.23 -19.22
N ASN A 45 5.34 -24.76 -18.71
CA ASN A 45 3.99 -25.07 -19.19
C ASN A 45 3.70 -26.59 -19.30
N THR A 46 4.22 -27.40 -18.36
CA THR A 46 4.00 -28.85 -18.37
C THR A 46 2.56 -29.17 -18.00
N GLU A 47 1.78 -29.69 -18.94
CA GLU A 47 0.38 -30.05 -18.72
C GLU A 47 0.24 -31.53 -18.34
N ILE A 48 -0.57 -31.80 -17.31
CA ILE A 48 -0.93 -33.16 -16.87
C ILE A 48 -2.45 -33.24 -16.68
N LEU A 49 -3.06 -34.24 -17.31
CA LEU A 49 -4.48 -34.52 -17.12
C LEU A 49 -4.74 -35.03 -15.69
N LEU A 50 -5.82 -34.55 -15.10
CA LEU A 50 -6.32 -34.97 -13.80
C LEU A 50 -7.70 -35.63 -13.99
N PRO A 51 -7.76 -36.98 -14.07
CA PRO A 51 -9.00 -37.69 -14.31
C PRO A 51 -10.10 -37.30 -13.31
N GLY A 52 -11.27 -36.89 -13.81
CA GLY A 52 -12.41 -36.47 -13.00
C GLY A 52 -12.31 -35.05 -12.44
N VAL A 53 -11.29 -34.27 -12.83
CA VAL A 53 -11.11 -32.88 -12.41
C VAL A 53 -10.90 -31.96 -13.61
N GLY A 54 -10.00 -32.33 -14.51
CA GLY A 54 -9.61 -31.54 -15.66
C GLY A 54 -8.11 -31.67 -15.92
N ARG A 55 -7.35 -30.58 -15.73
CA ARG A 55 -5.88 -30.58 -15.93
C ARG A 55 -5.15 -29.72 -14.91
N VAL A 56 -3.85 -29.97 -14.77
CA VAL A 56 -2.90 -29.07 -14.12
C VAL A 56 -1.84 -28.63 -15.12
N VAL A 57 -1.54 -27.35 -15.15
CA VAL A 57 -0.35 -26.80 -15.82
C VAL A 57 0.67 -26.48 -14.73
N LEU A 58 1.83 -27.11 -14.81
CA LEU A 58 2.95 -26.95 -13.89
C LEU A 58 3.99 -26.01 -14.49
N ASN A 59 4.61 -25.17 -13.66
CA ASN A 59 5.57 -24.16 -14.09
C ASN A 59 5.01 -23.35 -15.28
N GLU A 60 3.76 -22.90 -15.14
CA GLU A 60 3.07 -22.12 -16.17
C GLU A 60 3.71 -20.73 -16.23
N GLN A 61 4.28 -20.39 -17.38
CA GLN A 61 4.93 -19.12 -17.64
C GLN A 61 4.21 -18.42 -18.79
N ILE A 62 3.64 -17.27 -18.49
CA ILE A 62 2.92 -16.43 -19.44
C ILE A 62 3.73 -15.15 -19.63
N GLU A 63 4.46 -15.08 -20.73
CA GLU A 63 5.30 -13.94 -21.08
C GLU A 63 4.57 -12.99 -22.03
N THR A 64 4.81 -11.69 -21.85
CA THR A 64 4.45 -10.67 -22.82
C THR A 64 5.64 -9.73 -22.95
N ILE A 65 6.20 -9.60 -24.15
CA ILE A 65 7.19 -8.57 -24.50
C ILE A 65 6.64 -7.75 -25.66
N LYS A 66 6.58 -6.44 -25.47
CA LYS A 66 6.19 -5.43 -26.47
C LYS A 66 7.23 -4.32 -26.50
N ALA A 67 7.14 -3.44 -27.49
CA ALA A 67 8.09 -2.33 -27.67
C ALA A 67 8.26 -1.43 -26.44
N ARG A 68 7.22 -1.24 -25.61
CA ARG A 68 7.25 -0.35 -24.43
C ARG A 68 6.85 -1.03 -23.13
N SER A 69 6.64 -2.35 -23.13
CA SER A 69 6.23 -3.04 -21.91
C SER A 69 6.61 -4.50 -21.98
N ALA A 70 6.96 -5.06 -20.83
CA ALA A 70 7.04 -6.49 -20.66
C ALA A 70 6.39 -6.93 -19.35
N SER A 71 5.93 -8.17 -19.30
CA SER A 71 5.47 -8.82 -18.08
C SER A 71 5.68 -10.31 -18.15
N LEU A 72 5.88 -10.91 -16.98
CA LEU A 72 5.90 -12.35 -16.80
C LEU A 72 4.94 -12.70 -15.65
N VAL A 73 4.14 -13.72 -15.87
CA VAL A 73 3.36 -14.39 -14.82
C VAL A 73 3.89 -15.81 -14.71
N VAL A 74 4.19 -16.23 -13.49
CA VAL A 74 4.60 -17.59 -13.15
C VAL A 74 3.61 -18.17 -12.16
N ASN A 75 2.86 -19.19 -12.60
CA ASN A 75 2.02 -20.02 -11.75
C ASN A 75 2.66 -21.40 -11.62
N MET A 76 3.11 -21.77 -10.44
CA MET A 76 3.80 -23.06 -10.32
C MET A 76 2.82 -24.23 -10.42
N ILE A 77 1.67 -24.17 -9.77
CA ILE A 77 0.62 -25.18 -9.93
C ILE A 77 -0.66 -24.43 -10.32
N HIS A 78 -1.12 -24.58 -11.55
CA HIS A 78 -2.38 -24.04 -12.01
C HIS A 78 -3.33 -25.17 -12.42
N VAL A 79 -4.33 -25.45 -11.59
CA VAL A 79 -5.36 -26.45 -11.88
C VAL A 79 -6.54 -25.78 -12.54
N TYR A 80 -6.94 -26.30 -13.70
CA TYR A 80 -8.16 -25.93 -14.40
C TYR A 80 -9.19 -27.04 -14.17
N VAL A 81 -10.31 -26.71 -13.52
CA VAL A 81 -11.42 -27.64 -13.30
C VAL A 81 -12.32 -27.61 -14.52
N THR A 82 -12.22 -28.61 -15.37
CA THR A 82 -13.03 -28.75 -16.58
C THR A 82 -14.08 -29.85 -16.47
N ASP A 83 -13.97 -30.71 -15.45
CA ASP A 83 -14.89 -31.81 -15.18
C ASP A 83 -15.64 -31.61 -13.85
N PRO A 84 -16.92 -32.01 -13.76
CA PRO A 84 -17.72 -31.85 -12.53
C PRO A 84 -17.43 -32.94 -11.47
N GLY A 85 -16.32 -33.68 -11.59
CA GLY A 85 -16.07 -34.88 -10.79
C GLY A 85 -15.66 -34.62 -9.33
N ILE A 86 -15.47 -33.35 -8.94
CA ILE A 86 -15.28 -32.97 -7.54
C ILE A 86 -16.58 -32.32 -7.00
N PRO A 87 -17.30 -32.98 -6.08
CA PRO A 87 -18.48 -32.39 -5.45
C PRO A 87 -18.16 -31.04 -4.78
N GLY A 88 -18.96 -30.02 -5.08
CA GLY A 88 -18.79 -28.67 -4.52
C GLY A 88 -17.76 -27.80 -5.24
N LEU A 89 -17.08 -28.29 -6.29
CA LEU A 89 -16.18 -27.49 -7.12
C LEU A 89 -16.78 -27.31 -8.52
N PRO A 90 -17.30 -26.11 -8.85
CA PRO A 90 -17.88 -25.86 -10.17
C PRO A 90 -16.85 -26.00 -11.29
N VAL A 91 -17.31 -26.49 -12.46
CA VAL A 91 -16.55 -26.37 -13.71
C VAL A 91 -16.26 -24.90 -14.01
N GLY A 92 -15.04 -24.61 -14.43
CA GLY A 92 -14.50 -23.26 -14.60
C GLY A 92 -13.75 -22.74 -13.38
N THR A 93 -13.67 -23.50 -12.28
CA THR A 93 -12.82 -23.14 -11.15
C THR A 93 -11.34 -23.24 -11.53
N GLU A 94 -10.55 -22.25 -11.13
CA GLU A 94 -9.10 -22.24 -11.23
C GLU A 94 -8.47 -22.26 -9.83
N VAL A 95 -7.46 -23.10 -9.64
CA VAL A 95 -6.66 -23.14 -8.41
C VAL A 95 -5.21 -22.86 -8.74
N ILE A 96 -4.70 -21.74 -8.23
CA ILE A 96 -3.30 -21.32 -8.41
C ILE A 96 -2.57 -21.44 -7.07
N VAL A 97 -1.49 -22.22 -7.03
CA VAL A 97 -0.59 -22.33 -5.87
C VAL A 97 0.79 -21.83 -6.26
N SER A 98 1.30 -20.88 -5.46
CA SER A 98 2.55 -20.16 -5.68
C SER A 98 2.52 -19.36 -7.00
N HIS A 99 2.16 -18.08 -6.88
CA HIS A 99 2.02 -17.13 -7.97
C HIS A 99 3.07 -16.03 -7.85
N ALA A 100 3.73 -15.70 -8.94
CA ALA A 100 4.56 -14.51 -9.06
C ALA A 100 4.21 -13.75 -10.35
N LYS A 101 4.18 -12.43 -10.28
CA LYS A 101 3.98 -11.56 -11.44
C LYS A 101 4.93 -10.38 -11.38
N SER A 102 5.63 -10.13 -12.48
CA SER A 102 6.40 -8.91 -12.70
C SER A 102 5.94 -8.23 -13.98
N GLY A 103 6.09 -6.91 -14.02
CA GLY A 103 5.78 -6.13 -15.20
C GLY A 103 6.48 -4.79 -15.17
N LEU A 104 6.91 -4.33 -16.33
CA LEU A 104 7.59 -3.06 -16.51
C LEU A 104 7.05 -2.38 -17.77
N ARG A 105 6.99 -1.04 -17.73
CA ARG A 105 6.57 -0.22 -18.85
C ARG A 105 7.50 0.98 -18.97
N THR A 106 7.94 1.31 -20.17
CA THR A 106 8.84 2.44 -20.45
C THR A 106 8.10 3.55 -21.19
N GLY A 107 8.73 4.72 -21.27
CA GLY A 107 8.16 5.90 -21.92
C GLY A 107 6.96 6.47 -21.16
N LEU A 108 6.95 6.37 -19.83
CA LEU A 108 5.95 6.98 -18.97
C LEU A 108 6.47 8.30 -18.40
N ALA A 109 5.57 9.25 -18.14
CA ALA A 109 5.89 10.52 -17.52
C ALA A 109 6.35 10.42 -16.05
N GLY A 110 6.28 9.23 -15.45
CA GLY A 110 6.87 8.90 -14.16
C GLY A 110 6.11 7.78 -13.44
N PHE A 111 6.81 6.97 -12.67
CA PHE A 111 6.18 5.89 -11.91
C PHE A 111 5.58 6.40 -10.61
N LEU A 112 4.31 6.09 -10.41
CA LEU A 112 3.53 6.60 -9.29
C LEU A 112 3.74 5.75 -8.02
N ASN A 113 3.63 6.39 -6.86
CA ASN A 113 3.29 5.71 -5.62
C ASN A 113 2.38 6.62 -4.81
N ALA A 114 1.39 6.04 -4.13
CA ALA A 114 0.54 6.78 -3.22
C ALA A 114 0.18 5.91 -2.03
N MET A 115 0.07 6.53 -0.85
CA MET A 115 -0.31 5.89 0.39
C MET A 115 -1.09 6.90 1.24
N ALA A 116 -2.17 6.45 1.87
CA ALA A 116 -2.86 7.23 2.90
C ALA A 116 -3.35 6.34 4.03
N TYR A 117 -3.40 6.89 5.24
CA TYR A 117 -3.95 6.25 6.43
C TYR A 117 -4.51 7.28 7.40
N GLY A 118 -5.48 6.88 8.22
CA GLY A 118 -6.14 7.76 9.18
C GLY A 118 -5.35 7.97 10.45
N THR A 119 -4.92 6.89 11.09
CA THR A 119 -4.29 6.95 12.41
C THR A 119 -3.14 5.95 12.52
N ARG A 120 -2.08 6.33 13.23
CA ARG A 120 -1.04 5.41 13.70
C ARG A 120 -0.48 5.92 15.01
N ALA A 121 -0.19 5.03 15.95
CA ALA A 121 0.56 5.37 17.15
C ALA A 121 1.62 4.33 17.50
N SER A 122 2.63 4.80 18.22
CA SER A 122 3.67 4.00 18.85
C SER A 122 3.87 4.50 20.28
N LEU A 123 3.80 3.60 21.26
CA LEU A 123 4.04 3.87 22.68
C LEU A 123 5.50 3.51 23.00
N ALA A 124 6.40 4.47 22.86
CA ALA A 124 7.85 4.30 23.03
C ALA A 124 8.44 3.11 22.26
N GLY A 125 7.85 2.73 21.12
CA GLY A 125 8.28 1.58 20.31
C GLY A 125 7.92 0.20 20.88
N VAL A 126 7.33 0.12 22.07
CA VAL A 126 6.96 -1.16 22.72
C VAL A 126 5.63 -1.68 22.17
N ILE A 127 4.65 -0.79 22.02
CA ILE A 127 3.34 -1.10 21.46
C ILE A 127 3.13 -0.20 20.26
N THR A 128 2.89 -0.77 19.09
CA THR A 128 2.64 -0.02 17.86
C THR A 128 1.32 -0.45 17.26
N SER A 129 0.46 0.53 16.92
CA SER A 129 -0.73 0.27 16.13
C SER A 129 -0.36 0.15 14.64
N GLY A 130 -1.10 -0.69 13.92
CA GLY A 130 -1.13 -0.61 12.46
C GLY A 130 -1.78 0.70 11.99
N PRO A 131 -1.52 1.12 10.74
CA PRO A 131 -2.24 2.23 10.12
C PRO A 131 -3.72 1.86 9.91
N SER A 132 -4.64 2.75 10.31
CA SER A 132 -6.07 2.56 10.05
C SER A 132 -6.45 3.00 8.63
N ALA A 133 -7.46 2.33 8.05
CA ALA A 133 -7.94 2.57 6.69
C ALA A 133 -6.79 2.73 5.69
N LEU A 134 -5.80 1.85 5.71
CA LEU A 134 -4.64 1.97 4.82
C LEU A 134 -5.07 1.76 3.36
N VAL A 135 -4.61 2.64 2.48
CA VAL A 135 -4.67 2.49 1.01
C VAL A 135 -3.28 2.64 0.39
N HIS A 136 -3.08 1.98 -0.76
CA HIS A 136 -1.89 2.13 -1.58
C HIS A 136 -2.23 1.89 -3.06
N ILE A 137 -1.55 2.57 -3.98
CA ILE A 137 -1.58 2.27 -5.43
C ILE A 137 -0.17 2.06 -5.98
N GLY A 138 -0.05 1.25 -7.03
CA GLY A 138 1.23 0.88 -7.63
C GLY A 138 1.77 1.86 -8.67
N CYS A 139 2.89 1.48 -9.29
CA CYS A 139 3.68 2.27 -10.25
C CYS A 139 2.91 2.82 -11.44
N LEU A 140 1.81 2.17 -11.83
CA LEU A 140 0.99 2.56 -12.97
C LEU A 140 -0.29 3.31 -12.58
N GLY A 141 -0.41 3.69 -11.30
CA GLY A 141 -1.61 4.31 -10.75
C GLY A 141 -2.68 3.29 -10.38
N GLY A 142 -3.94 3.70 -10.50
CA GLY A 142 -5.11 2.97 -10.06
C GLY A 142 -6.00 3.80 -9.14
N ASN A 143 -6.97 3.15 -8.52
CA ASN A 143 -7.84 3.74 -7.50
C ASN A 143 -7.95 2.76 -6.32
N ALA A 144 -7.75 3.24 -5.11
CA ALA A 144 -8.03 2.53 -3.88
C ALA A 144 -8.80 3.44 -2.92
N THR A 145 -9.77 2.87 -2.22
CA THR A 145 -10.53 3.53 -1.14
C THR A 145 -10.66 2.55 0.01
N ASN A 146 -10.53 3.05 1.24
CA ASN A 146 -10.75 2.27 2.46
C ASN A 146 -11.39 3.16 3.51
N ASN A 147 -12.27 2.58 4.33
CA ASN A 147 -12.94 3.32 5.40
C ASN A 147 -13.13 2.46 6.65
N VAL A 148 -13.15 3.11 7.81
CA VAL A 148 -13.50 2.51 9.09
C VAL A 148 -14.34 3.50 9.90
N VAL A 149 -15.38 3.01 10.56
CA VAL A 149 -16.38 3.84 11.25
C VAL A 149 -15.80 4.58 12.46
N SER A 150 -14.85 3.96 13.15
CA SER A 150 -14.19 4.55 14.32
C SER A 150 -12.88 3.83 14.61
N VAL A 151 -11.91 4.54 15.16
CA VAL A 151 -10.67 3.93 15.67
C VAL A 151 -10.42 4.43 17.08
N ASN A 152 -10.14 3.49 17.98
CA ASN A 152 -9.86 3.81 19.37
C ASN A 152 -8.54 3.13 19.78
N PHE A 153 -7.62 3.92 20.34
CA PHE A 153 -6.36 3.42 20.88
C PHE A 153 -6.06 4.09 22.22
N PRO A 154 -6.74 3.70 23.31
CA PRO A 154 -6.57 4.32 24.62
C PRO A 154 -5.15 4.10 25.18
N PRO A 155 -4.62 5.06 25.96
CA PRO A 155 -5.23 6.36 26.27
C PRO A 155 -4.93 7.45 25.23
N LEU A 156 -4.37 7.09 24.06
CA LEU A 156 -3.77 8.06 23.14
C LEU A 156 -4.79 8.84 22.33
N PHE A 157 -5.77 8.16 21.74
CA PHE A 157 -6.79 8.83 20.93
C PHE A 157 -8.06 8.01 20.75
N THR A 158 -9.13 8.72 20.42
CA THR A 158 -10.35 8.21 19.80
C THR A 158 -10.66 9.08 18.59
N VAL A 159 -11.01 8.45 17.47
CA VAL A 159 -11.46 9.14 16.26
C VAL A 159 -12.75 8.49 15.76
N GLY A 160 -13.58 9.30 15.09
CA GLY A 160 -14.76 8.86 14.35
C GLY A 160 -14.40 8.24 13.00
N GLU A 161 -15.25 8.48 12.00
CA GLU A 161 -15.07 7.90 10.68
C GLU A 161 -13.73 8.32 10.08
N VAL A 162 -13.03 7.34 9.52
CA VAL A 162 -11.82 7.51 8.74
C VAL A 162 -12.10 7.05 7.33
N VAL A 163 -11.84 7.91 6.35
CA VAL A 163 -11.89 7.58 4.92
C VAL A 163 -10.57 7.96 4.28
N THR A 164 -10.00 7.05 3.51
CA THR A 164 -8.79 7.31 2.74
C THR A 164 -8.99 6.96 1.28
N THR A 165 -8.34 7.72 0.42
CA THR A 165 -8.31 7.43 -1.01
C THR A 165 -6.91 7.57 -1.56
N ALA A 166 -6.62 6.81 -2.61
CA ALA A 166 -5.44 6.98 -3.42
C ALA A 166 -5.83 6.78 -4.88
N THR A 167 -5.58 7.77 -5.71
CA THR A 167 -5.85 7.72 -7.15
C THR A 167 -4.64 8.14 -7.94
N GLY A 168 -4.46 7.56 -9.11
CA GLY A 168 -3.38 7.97 -9.99
C GLY A 168 -3.54 7.44 -11.39
N SER A 169 -2.99 8.17 -12.35
CA SER A 169 -2.97 7.80 -13.75
C SER A 169 -1.67 8.23 -14.39
N VAL A 170 -1.14 7.41 -15.29
CA VAL A 170 0.12 7.71 -15.99
C VAL A 170 0.02 7.31 -17.45
N ASN A 171 0.52 8.19 -18.31
CA ASN A 171 0.75 7.96 -19.72
C ASN A 171 2.14 8.53 -20.11
N GLU A 172 2.38 8.70 -21.40
CA GLU A 172 3.69 9.13 -21.93
C GLU A 172 3.97 10.62 -21.72
N ASN A 173 2.93 11.41 -21.53
CA ASN A 173 2.97 12.88 -21.45
C ASN A 173 2.65 13.39 -20.06
N SER A 174 1.94 12.63 -19.23
CA SER A 174 1.53 13.09 -17.91
C SER A 174 1.44 11.95 -16.90
N ALA A 175 1.81 12.25 -15.66
CA ALA A 175 1.55 11.41 -14.50
C ALA A 175 0.83 12.26 -13.45
N THR A 176 -0.34 11.82 -12.98
CA THR A 176 -1.11 12.46 -11.92
C THR A 176 -1.31 11.48 -10.78
N VAL A 177 -1.18 11.94 -9.55
CA VAL A 177 -1.38 11.12 -8.36
C VAL A 177 -1.92 11.96 -7.22
N GLN A 178 -2.88 11.41 -6.49
CA GLN A 178 -3.46 12.04 -5.31
C GLN A 178 -3.67 10.99 -4.22
N ALA A 179 -3.34 11.36 -2.99
CA ALA A 179 -3.72 10.61 -1.79
C ALA A 179 -4.51 11.53 -0.85
N THR A 180 -5.57 11.01 -0.25
CA THR A 180 -6.35 11.73 0.76
C THR A 180 -6.57 10.89 2.00
N SER A 181 -6.61 11.56 3.15
CA SER A 181 -7.00 10.96 4.43
C SER A 181 -7.88 11.94 5.19
N THR A 182 -9.12 11.56 5.42
CA THR A 182 -10.09 12.34 6.18
C THR A 182 -10.44 11.59 7.46
N VAL A 183 -10.25 12.26 8.59
CA VAL A 183 -10.56 11.74 9.93
C VAL A 183 -11.56 12.66 10.59
N GLN A 184 -12.70 12.13 11.02
CA GLN A 184 -13.71 12.87 11.76
C GLN A 184 -13.53 12.71 13.27
N MET A 185 -14.01 13.69 14.04
CA MET A 185 -14.12 13.65 15.50
C MET A 185 -12.83 13.20 16.18
N ALA A 186 -11.71 13.80 15.80
CA ALA A 186 -10.43 13.49 16.42
C ALA A 186 -10.39 14.02 17.84
N ASN A 187 -10.04 13.15 18.79
CA ASN A 187 -9.79 13.48 20.19
C ASN A 187 -8.52 12.73 20.63
N LEU A 188 -7.46 13.47 20.92
CA LEU A 188 -6.20 12.93 21.41
C LEU A 188 -6.00 13.36 22.86
N LEU A 189 -5.48 12.44 23.66
CA LEU A 189 -5.05 12.70 25.04
C LEU A 189 -6.15 13.34 25.90
N ASP A 190 -7.35 12.78 25.82
CA ASP A 190 -8.53 13.17 26.61
C ASP A 190 -8.91 14.65 26.44
N GLY A 191 -8.92 15.13 25.20
CA GLY A 191 -9.40 16.47 24.83
C GLY A 191 -8.31 17.52 24.69
N LEU A 192 -7.04 17.18 24.96
CA LEU A 192 -5.92 18.12 24.76
C LEU A 192 -5.84 18.61 23.32
N ILE A 193 -6.08 17.73 22.35
CA ILE A 193 -6.17 18.09 20.93
C ILE A 193 -7.47 17.52 20.40
N THR A 194 -8.34 18.38 19.88
CA THR A 194 -9.60 17.97 19.25
C THR A 194 -9.79 18.63 17.90
N ALA A 195 -10.45 17.94 16.97
CA ALA A 195 -10.87 18.50 15.70
C ALA A 195 -12.12 17.77 15.20
N GLU A 196 -13.07 18.50 14.61
CA GLU A 196 -14.26 17.90 14.03
C GLU A 196 -13.93 17.15 12.73
N ALA A 197 -13.06 17.73 11.91
CA ALA A 197 -12.53 17.07 10.73
C ALA A 197 -11.06 17.43 10.52
N VAL A 198 -10.27 16.44 10.11
CA VAL A 198 -8.87 16.58 9.74
C VAL A 198 -8.71 15.96 8.36
N MET A 199 -8.34 16.78 7.37
CA MET A 199 -8.17 16.34 5.99
C MET A 199 -6.73 16.55 5.53
N ALA A 200 -6.05 15.48 5.17
CA ALA A 200 -4.76 15.50 4.50
C ALA A 200 -4.96 15.26 3.01
N VAL A 201 -4.39 16.11 2.16
CA VAL A 201 -4.34 15.94 0.71
C VAL A 201 -2.89 16.07 0.26
N ALA A 202 -2.45 15.12 -0.55
CA ALA A 202 -1.14 15.12 -1.17
C ALA A 202 -1.32 14.94 -2.67
N ASN A 203 -0.90 15.92 -3.46
CA ASN A 203 -1.02 15.94 -4.92
C ASN A 203 0.36 15.84 -5.57
N GLY A 204 0.42 15.15 -6.69
CA GLY A 204 1.62 15.02 -7.50
C GLY A 204 1.28 15.06 -8.99
N PHE A 205 2.08 15.82 -9.73
CA PHE A 205 1.98 15.93 -11.18
C PHE A 205 3.37 15.83 -11.83
N SER A 206 3.42 15.27 -13.02
CA SER A 206 4.59 15.27 -13.89
C SER A 206 4.14 15.41 -15.35
N ASP A 207 4.85 16.24 -16.12
CA ASP A 207 4.71 16.34 -17.59
C ASP A 207 5.72 15.43 -18.34
N GLY A 208 6.41 14.55 -17.62
CA GLY A 208 7.49 13.71 -18.11
C GLY A 208 8.88 14.34 -18.03
N THR A 209 8.97 15.63 -17.74
CA THR A 209 10.22 16.37 -17.54
C THR A 209 10.26 17.03 -16.17
N THR A 210 9.26 17.84 -15.86
CA THR A 210 9.08 18.55 -14.60
C THR A 210 8.13 17.79 -13.69
N LYS A 211 8.37 17.89 -12.39
CA LYS A 211 7.50 17.32 -11.34
C LYS A 211 7.06 18.46 -10.43
N SER A 212 5.82 18.43 -10.01
CA SER A 212 5.26 19.34 -9.00
C SER A 212 4.48 18.57 -7.96
N PHE A 213 4.55 19.05 -6.73
CA PHE A 213 3.81 18.50 -5.60
C PHE A 213 3.18 19.65 -4.83
N ASP A 214 2.03 19.40 -4.23
CA ASP A 214 1.34 20.37 -3.39
C ASP A 214 0.44 19.64 -2.38
N SER A 215 -0.01 20.38 -1.37
CA SER A 215 -0.93 19.89 -0.35
C SER A 215 -2.31 20.54 -0.43
N ASP A 216 -2.66 21.11 -1.59
CA ASP A 216 -3.89 21.87 -1.77
C ASP A 216 -5.11 21.00 -1.44
N GLY A 217 -6.00 21.57 -0.61
CA GLY A 217 -7.15 20.87 -0.04
C GLY A 217 -6.92 20.34 1.37
N SER A 218 -5.69 20.32 1.91
CA SER A 218 -5.49 19.94 3.31
C SER A 218 -6.08 21.00 4.26
N SER A 219 -6.79 20.56 5.29
CA SER A 219 -7.52 21.47 6.19
C SER A 219 -7.87 20.87 7.54
N PHE A 220 -8.15 21.74 8.50
CA PHE A 220 -8.81 21.39 9.75
C PHE A 220 -10.19 22.03 9.82
N LEU A 221 -11.13 21.35 10.49
CA LEU A 221 -12.39 21.92 10.95
C LEU A 221 -12.43 21.89 12.47
N ASN A 222 -12.63 23.06 13.09
CA ASN A 222 -12.77 23.23 14.54
C ASN A 222 -11.62 22.61 15.35
N LEU A 223 -10.37 22.83 14.91
CA LEU A 223 -9.20 22.39 15.67
C LEU A 223 -9.07 23.19 16.98
N VAL A 224 -8.89 22.49 18.08
CA VAL A 224 -8.61 23.04 19.41
C VAL A 224 -7.37 22.36 19.96
N VAL A 225 -6.44 23.14 20.49
CA VAL A 225 -5.21 22.66 21.14
C VAL A 225 -5.11 23.31 22.51
N ASP A 226 -5.04 22.51 23.57
CA ASP A 226 -4.96 22.98 24.95
C ASP A 226 -6.08 23.98 25.32
N GLY A 227 -7.29 23.70 24.83
CA GLY A 227 -8.47 24.55 25.04
C GLY A 227 -8.57 25.77 24.12
N GLU A 228 -7.53 26.09 23.36
CA GLU A 228 -7.51 27.25 22.46
C GLU A 228 -7.87 26.86 21.01
N PRO A 229 -8.89 27.47 20.39
CA PRO A 229 -9.27 27.19 19.00
C PRO A 229 -8.28 27.79 18.00
N LEU A 230 -7.92 27.01 16.97
CA LEU A 230 -7.03 27.41 15.88
C LEU A 230 -7.78 27.38 14.54
N ALA A 231 -8.15 28.56 14.04
CA ALA A 231 -8.95 28.69 12.81
C ALA A 231 -8.12 28.53 11.53
N ASN A 232 -6.91 29.07 11.49
CA ASN A 232 -6.00 28.96 10.35
C ASN A 232 -4.67 28.39 10.84
N VAL A 233 -4.27 27.27 10.27
CA VAL A 233 -2.99 26.62 10.58
C VAL A 233 -2.13 26.68 9.33
N ASP A 234 -1.02 27.42 9.42
CA ASP A 234 -0.06 27.48 8.32
C ASP A 234 0.69 26.15 8.20
N PRO A 235 1.13 25.76 6.98
CA PRO A 235 1.96 24.58 6.80
C PRO A 235 3.21 24.61 7.71
N ASN A 236 3.52 23.47 8.31
CA ASN A 236 4.63 23.25 9.24
C ASN A 236 4.54 24.05 10.55
N THR A 237 3.32 24.32 11.03
CA THR A 237 3.11 24.91 12.36
C THR A 237 3.63 23.95 13.45
N VAL A 238 4.39 24.48 14.40
CA VAL A 238 4.96 23.73 15.53
C VAL A 238 4.53 24.37 16.84
N ILE A 239 3.98 23.56 17.74
CA ILE A 239 3.54 23.97 19.08
C ILE A 239 4.28 23.13 20.11
N ASN A 240 4.92 23.78 21.08
CA ASN A 240 5.49 23.10 22.23
C ASN A 240 4.43 22.99 23.34
N LEU A 241 4.03 21.76 23.67
CA LEU A 241 3.09 21.47 24.73
C LEU A 241 3.88 21.19 26.02
N VAL A 242 3.86 22.14 26.95
CA VAL A 242 4.63 22.09 28.20
C VAL A 242 4.28 20.81 28.98
N GLY A 243 5.30 20.05 29.39
CA GLY A 243 5.11 18.79 30.11
C GLY A 243 4.82 17.59 29.20
N ILE A 244 4.68 17.78 27.89
CA ILE A 244 4.23 16.73 26.97
C ILE A 244 5.24 16.53 25.84
N GLY A 245 5.47 17.55 25.02
CA GLY A 245 6.41 17.48 23.90
C GLY A 245 6.02 18.35 22.72
N THR A 246 6.35 17.90 21.51
CA THR A 246 6.22 18.70 20.28
C THR A 246 5.03 18.26 19.45
N LEU A 247 4.10 19.18 19.22
CA LEU A 247 3.00 19.02 18.30
C LEU A 247 3.34 19.69 16.96
N TYR A 248 3.35 18.91 15.89
CA TYR A 248 3.38 19.38 14.52
C TYR A 248 1.98 19.37 13.95
N LEU A 249 1.56 20.52 13.42
CA LEU A 249 0.31 20.66 12.69
C LEU A 249 0.61 20.98 11.23
N TYR A 250 -0.18 20.38 10.34
CA TYR A 250 -0.09 20.54 8.90
C TYR A 250 1.37 20.43 8.39
N ARG A 251 2.07 19.37 8.79
CA ARG A 251 3.46 19.14 8.43
C ARG A 251 3.56 18.67 6.98
N VAL A 252 4.23 19.46 6.15
CA VAL A 252 4.48 19.18 4.73
C VAL A 252 5.95 18.81 4.55
N ILE A 253 6.21 17.57 4.14
CA ILE A 253 7.55 17.04 3.89
C ILE A 253 7.67 16.76 2.40
N GLU A 254 8.30 17.69 1.69
CA GLU A 254 8.48 17.61 0.24
C GLU A 254 9.92 17.26 -0.15
N THR A 255 10.06 16.46 -1.20
CA THR A 255 11.30 16.15 -1.89
C THR A 255 11.10 16.34 -3.39
N PRO A 256 12.16 16.35 -4.22
CA PRO A 256 12.01 16.43 -5.68
C PRO A 256 11.19 15.31 -6.33
N ARG A 257 10.83 14.26 -5.59
CA ARG A 257 10.08 13.09 -6.09
C ARG A 257 8.82 12.76 -5.27
N SER A 258 8.52 13.49 -4.20
CA SER A 258 7.41 13.13 -3.31
C SER A 258 6.97 14.26 -2.41
N ILE A 259 5.73 14.18 -1.95
CA ILE A 259 5.22 14.95 -0.83
C ILE A 259 4.55 14.01 0.18
N GLU A 260 4.78 14.25 1.46
CA GLU A 260 4.08 13.62 2.57
C GLU A 260 3.48 14.71 3.47
N VAL A 261 2.16 14.64 3.65
CA VAL A 261 1.38 15.56 4.49
C VAL A 261 0.93 14.79 5.72
N ARG A 262 1.25 15.34 6.90
CA ARG A 262 0.79 14.83 8.21
C ARG A 262 0.06 15.95 8.91
N MET A 263 -1.25 15.81 9.08
CA MET A 263 -2.04 16.90 9.64
C MET A 263 -1.79 17.06 11.13
N ILE A 264 -1.82 15.97 11.91
CA ILE A 264 -1.43 16.01 13.33
C ILE A 264 -0.32 15.00 13.54
N GLU A 265 0.81 15.45 14.05
CA GLU A 265 1.89 14.59 14.56
C GLU A 265 2.31 15.07 15.94
N LEU A 266 2.13 14.25 16.97
CA LEU A 266 2.56 14.54 18.33
C LEU A 266 3.72 13.62 18.70
N ASP A 267 4.86 14.22 19.02
CA ASP A 267 6.01 13.56 19.62
C ASP A 267 6.04 13.87 21.12
N VAL A 268 5.74 12.87 21.94
CA VAL A 268 5.83 12.98 23.40
C VAL A 268 7.29 12.84 23.79
N THR A 269 7.90 13.92 24.24
CA THR A 269 9.31 13.96 24.66
C THR A 269 9.46 14.05 26.17
N GLU A 270 8.37 14.30 26.89
CA GLU A 270 8.34 14.45 28.34
C GLU A 270 7.30 13.49 28.97
N PRO A 271 7.56 12.94 30.17
CA PRO A 271 6.67 11.97 30.80
C PRO A 271 5.48 12.61 31.56
N GLY A 272 5.09 13.84 31.22
CA GLY A 272 4.10 14.59 32.01
C GLY A 272 2.66 14.11 31.86
N ILE A 273 2.39 13.09 31.04
CA ILE A 273 1.07 12.44 30.97
C ILE A 273 1.15 11.05 31.62
N PRO A 274 0.40 10.79 32.71
CA PRO A 274 0.35 9.47 33.33
C PRO A 274 -0.02 8.36 32.32
N GLY A 275 0.78 7.31 32.26
CA GLY A 275 0.55 6.16 31.37
C GLY A 275 1.02 6.35 29.93
N ILE A 276 1.59 7.50 29.58
CA ILE A 276 2.13 7.78 28.24
C ILE A 276 3.62 8.12 28.36
N PRO A 277 4.52 7.18 28.04
CA PRO A 277 5.96 7.40 28.15
C PRO A 277 6.48 8.36 27.06
N ALA A 278 7.60 9.03 27.36
CA ALA A 278 8.40 9.70 26.35
C ALA A 278 8.83 8.71 25.24
N GLY A 279 8.92 9.21 24.01
CA GLY A 279 9.08 8.41 22.79
C GLY A 279 7.76 7.93 22.19
N THR A 280 6.62 8.33 22.76
CA THR A 280 5.31 8.10 22.13
C THR A 280 5.15 9.00 20.90
N ASN A 281 4.73 8.43 19.78
CA ASN A 281 4.42 9.17 18.55
C ASN A 281 2.96 8.87 18.16
N ILE A 282 2.20 9.91 17.86
CA ILE A 282 0.82 9.81 17.37
C ILE A 282 0.74 10.54 16.04
N ARG A 283 0.12 9.94 15.02
CA ARG A 283 -0.15 10.56 13.73
C ARG A 283 -1.62 10.42 13.36
N ILE A 284 -2.24 11.52 12.96
CA ILE A 284 -3.62 11.58 12.46
C ILE A 284 -3.64 12.26 11.10
N ALA A 285 -4.41 11.68 10.18
CA ALA A 285 -4.57 12.03 8.77
C ALA A 285 -3.22 12.21 8.06
N VAL A 286 -2.77 11.13 7.42
CA VAL A 286 -1.53 11.12 6.64
C VAL A 286 -1.81 10.76 5.19
N ALA A 287 -1.29 11.57 4.28
CA ALA A 287 -1.34 11.34 2.85
C ALA A 287 0.07 11.50 2.26
N LYS A 288 0.45 10.62 1.34
CA LYS A 288 1.76 10.62 0.70
C LYS A 288 1.62 10.24 -0.77
N VAL A 289 2.29 10.99 -1.63
CA VAL A 289 2.43 10.65 -3.04
C VAL A 289 3.85 10.84 -3.52
N GLY A 290 4.20 10.17 -4.60
CA GLY A 290 5.45 10.38 -5.30
C GLY A 290 5.39 9.97 -6.77
N ILE A 291 6.36 10.51 -7.50
CA ILE A 291 6.56 10.25 -8.93
C ILE A 291 8.06 10.05 -9.14
N ASN A 292 8.44 8.85 -9.61
CA ASN A 292 9.83 8.45 -9.86
C ASN A 292 10.17 8.49 -11.35
#